data_AF-A0A0S8F8Y8-F1
#
_entry.id   AF-A0A0S8F8Y8-F1
#
_cell.length_a   1.000
_cell.length_b   1.000
_cell.length_c   1.000
_cell.angle_alpha   90.00
_cell.angle_beta   90.00
_cell.angle_gamma   90.00
#
_symmetry.space_group_name_H-M   'P 1'
#
loop_
_entity.id
_entity.type
_entity.pdbx_description
1 polymer ?
#
loop_
_entity_poly.entity_id
_entity_poly.type
_entity_poly.pdbx_seq_one_letter_code
_entity_poly.pdbx_strand_id
1 'polypeptide(L)' 'MRNVCSVPLIASGGAGSVEHFRDVFRIADVDGALAASVFHSAEIDIRDLKRYLRAEGTDIRPAGD' A
#
# COMPACT_ATOMS: atom_id res chain seq x y z
N MET A 1 -15.41 5.76 -5.19
CA MET A 1 -14.93 7.07 -4.68
C MET A 1 -14.19 7.86 -5.75
N ARG A 2 -13.34 7.23 -6.58
CA ARG A 2 -12.64 7.94 -7.68
C ARG A 2 -13.56 8.83 -8.52
N ASN A 3 -14.73 8.35 -8.91
CA ASN A 3 -15.64 9.09 -9.81
C ASN A 3 -16.27 10.36 -9.21
N VAL A 4 -16.07 10.65 -7.91
CA VAL A 4 -16.64 11.84 -7.25
C VAL A 4 -15.59 12.90 -6.89
N CYS A 5 -14.30 12.61 -6.99
CA CYS A 5 -13.23 13.57 -6.70
C CYS A 5 -11.93 13.21 -7.43
N SER A 6 -11.28 14.22 -8.03
CA SER A 6 -10.04 14.06 -8.81
C SER A 6 -8.76 14.27 -7.99
N VAL A 7 -8.85 14.62 -6.71
CA VAL A 7 -7.68 14.73 -5.84
C VAL A 7 -7.11 13.34 -5.51
N PRO A 8 -5.81 13.23 -5.17
CA PRO A 8 -5.23 11.97 -4.76
C PRO A 8 -5.99 11.30 -3.61
N LEU A 9 -6.25 10.01 -3.75
CA LEU A 9 -7.02 9.18 -2.84
C LEU A 9 -6.10 8.22 -2.10
N ILE A 10 -6.15 8.27 -0.77
CA ILE A 10 -5.40 7.37 0.11
C ILE A 10 -6.38 6.37 0.74
N ALA A 11 -6.18 5.08 0.49
CA ALA A 11 -6.85 4.04 1.26
C ALA A 11 -6.25 3.98 2.67
N SER A 12 -7.10 3.98 3.70
CA SER A 12 -6.66 3.97 5.10
C SER A 12 -7.52 3.00 5.92
N GLY A 13 -6.86 2.14 6.70
CA GLY A 13 -7.49 1.16 7.59
C GLY A 13 -7.72 -0.22 6.97
N GLY A 14 -7.68 -1.27 7.80
CA GLY A 14 -7.99 -2.66 7.41
C GLY A 14 -6.84 -3.48 6.80
N ALA A 15 -5.68 -2.88 6.54
CA ALA A 15 -4.50 -3.62 6.10
C ALA A 15 -3.97 -4.51 7.25
N GLY A 16 -3.82 -5.81 6.98
CA GLY A 16 -3.37 -6.82 7.94
C GLY A 16 -2.34 -7.80 7.37
N SER A 17 -2.13 -7.80 6.05
CA SER A 17 -1.09 -8.57 5.38
C SER A 17 -0.53 -7.79 4.19
N VAL A 18 0.60 -8.22 3.63
CA VAL A 18 1.22 -7.57 2.46
C VAL A 18 0.31 -7.64 1.22
N GLU A 19 -0.51 -8.68 1.10
CA GLU A 19 -1.51 -8.87 0.04
C GLU A 19 -2.57 -7.76 0.04
N HIS A 20 -2.99 -7.28 1.22
CA HIS A 20 -3.98 -6.19 1.30
C HIS A 20 -3.46 -4.91 0.62
N PHE A 21 -2.14 -4.65 0.67
CA PHE A 21 -1.54 -3.52 -0.04
C PHE A 21 -1.48 -3.75 -1.55
N ARG A 22 -1.14 -4.96 -2.01
CA ARG A 22 -1.20 -5.28 -3.45
C ARG A 22 -2.62 -5.10 -3.98
N ASP A 23 -3.59 -5.64 -3.26
CA ASP A 23 -4.99 -5.65 -3.69
C ASP A 23 -5.53 -4.24 -3.80
N VAL A 24 -5.23 -3.36 -2.83
CA VAL A 24 -5.73 -1.98 -2.89
C VAL A 24 -5.21 -1.23 -4.13
N PHE A 25 -3.95 -1.42 -4.52
CA PHE A 25 -3.42 -0.81 -5.74
C PHE A 25 -3.98 -1.45 -7.02
N ARG A 26 -4.40 -2.72 -6.99
CA ARG A 26 -4.94 -3.42 -8.17
C ARG A 26 -6.43 -3.18 -8.40
N ILE A 27 -7.23 -3.08 -7.35
CA ILE A 27 -8.70 -3.15 -7.46
C ILE A 27 -9.41 -1.86 -7.07
N ALA A 28 -8.79 -1.00 -6.24
CA ALA A 28 -9.50 0.11 -5.61
C ALA A 28 -9.31 1.48 -6.30
N ASP A 29 -8.42 1.56 -7.30
CA ASP A 29 -8.04 2.80 -7.99
C ASP A 29 -7.73 3.92 -6.98
N VAL A 30 -6.63 3.72 -6.25
CA VAL A 30 -6.11 4.63 -5.22
C VAL A 30 -4.71 5.10 -5.58
N ASP A 31 -4.35 6.28 -5.11
CA ASP A 31 -3.03 6.88 -5.33
C ASP A 31 -2.05 6.52 -4.21
N GLY A 32 -2.56 6.05 -3.07
CA GLY A 32 -1.77 5.65 -1.93
C GLY A 32 -2.50 4.72 -0.96
N ALA A 33 -1.72 4.08 -0.09
CA ALA A 33 -2.20 3.23 0.99
C ALA A 33 -1.54 3.66 2.31
N LEU A 34 -2.33 3.70 3.38
CA LEU A 34 -1.92 4.05 4.74
C LEU A 34 -2.28 2.90 5.68
N ALA A 35 -1.29 2.47 6.47
CA ALA A 35 -1.48 1.57 7.60
C ALA A 35 -0.65 2.07 8.79
N ALA A 36 -1.09 1.75 10.00
CA ALA A 36 -0.42 2.17 11.22
C ALA A 36 -0.03 0.98 12.09
N SER A 37 -1.00 0.20 12.58
CA SER A 37 -0.78 -0.86 13.57
C SER A 37 0.25 -1.87 13.10
N VAL A 38 0.10 -2.42 11.88
CA VAL A 38 1.02 -3.42 11.29
C VAL A 38 2.49 -2.97 11.19
N PHE A 39 2.73 -1.65 11.11
CA PHE A 39 4.09 -1.11 11.10
C PHE A 39 4.59 -0.83 12.52
N HIS A 40 3.73 -0.33 13.42
CA HIS A 40 4.12 -0.06 14.82
C HIS A 40 4.38 -1.35 15.61
N SER A 41 3.65 -2.43 15.30
CA SER A 41 3.87 -3.76 15.89
C SER A 41 4.97 -4.56 15.19
N ALA A 42 5.57 -4.02 14.12
CA ALA A 42 6.54 -4.70 13.27
C ALA A 42 6.05 -6.04 12.67
N GLU A 43 4.73 -6.24 12.57
CA GLU A 43 4.12 -7.38 11.86
C GLU A 43 4.46 -7.36 10.36
N ILE A 44 4.60 -6.16 9.79
CA ILE A 44 5.04 -5.96 8.41
C ILE A 44 6.24 -5.02 8.40
N ASP A 45 7.37 -5.50 7.89
CA ASP A 45 8.52 -4.64 7.62
C ASP A 45 8.27 -3.78 6.36
N ILE A 46 8.54 -2.47 6.45
CA ILE A 46 8.29 -1.54 5.36
C ILE A 46 9.20 -1.77 4.14
N ARG A 47 10.42 -2.30 4.32
CA ARG A 47 11.34 -2.60 3.22
C ARG A 47 10.87 -3.84 2.49
N ASP A 48 10.45 -4.87 3.23
CA ASP A 48 9.86 -6.09 2.66
C ASP A 48 8.57 -5.80 1.90
N LEU A 49 7.69 -4.98 2.48
CA LEU A 49 6.47 -4.55 1.79
C LEU A 49 6.78 -3.84 0.47
N LYS A 50 7.74 -2.91 0.47
CA LYS A 50 8.15 -2.21 -0.76
C LYS A 50 8.73 -3.16 -1.81
N ARG A 51 9.57 -4.12 -1.40
CA ARG A 51 10.12 -5.15 -2.28
C ARG A 51 9.02 -6.01 -2.89
N TYR A 52 8.08 -6.48 -2.05
CA TYR A 52 6.93 -7.26 -2.46
C TYR A 52 6.07 -6.52 -3.49
N LEU A 53 5.68 -5.27 -3.20
CA LEU A 53 4.84 -4.48 -4.12
C LEU A 53 5.53 -4.20 -5.45
N ARG A 54 6.85 -3.97 -5.46
CA ARG A 54 7.61 -3.83 -6.71
C ARG A 54 7.63 -5.14 -7.51
N ALA A 55 7.80 -6.29 -6.83
CA ALA A 55 7.74 -7.60 -7.48
C ALA A 55 6.35 -7.91 -8.06
N GLU A 56 5.29 -7.41 -7.43
CA GLU A 56 3.90 -7.49 -7.91
C GLU A 56 3.57 -6.49 -9.04
N GLY A 57 4.53 -5.65 -9.44
CA GLY A 57 4.42 -4.71 -10.56
C GLY A 57 3.93 -3.30 -10.18
N THR A 58 3.79 -2.98 -8.90
CA THR A 58 3.43 -1.63 -8.45
C THR A 58 4.65 -0.70 -8.47
N ASP A 59 4.51 0.49 -9.05
CA ASP A 59 5.57 1.50 -9.04
C ASP A 59 5.72 2.11 -7.63
N ILE A 60 6.75 1.65 -6.92
CA ILE A 60 7.01 2.01 -5.53
C ILE A 60 8.43 2.53 -5.42
N ARG A 61 8.61 3.64 -4.70
CA ARG A 61 9.93 4.18 -4.36
C ARG A 61 10.80 3.08 -3.73
N PRO A 62 12.03 2.84 -4.24
CA PRO A 62 12.94 1.84 -3.70
C PRO A 62 13.13 1.97 -2.19
N ALA A 63 13.39 0.84 -1.52
CA ALA A 63 13.62 0.82 -0.08
C ALA A 63 14.91 1.54 0.33
N GLY A 64 15.84 1.78 -0.62
CA GLY A 64 17.17 2.27 -0.34
C GLY A 64 17.99 1.10 0.16
N ASP A 65 18.85 0.58 -0.71
CA ASP A 65 19.73 -0.55 -0.44
C ASP A 65 21.11 -0.02 0.00
#